data_AF-A0A2L2YLL3-F1
#
_entry.id   AF-A0A2L2YLL3-F1
#
_cell.length_a   1.000
_cell.length_b   1.000
_cell.length_c   1.000
_cell.angle_alpha   90.00
_cell.angle_beta   90.00
_cell.angle_gamma   90.00
#
_symmetry.space_group_name_H-M   'P 1'
#
loop_
_entity.id
_entity.type
_entity.pdbx_description
1 polymer ?
#
loop_
_entity_poly.entity_id
_entity_poly.type
_entity_poly.pdbx_seq_one_letter_code
_entity_poly.pdbx_strand_id
1 'polypeptide(L)'
;YCDNLTPKQIEELFKLSDQVQGKSQLHKNASKIKAVNHIGDKQAFFESLVTARRDLEGHQVQFSFEELGLINIDNELHIAPNKLVQISDMDRRAILDASHKLKNSAMTDAAYWKSIEKVLQNNRVKMQYQRREAIAQLKKAFQTDNLETVKIGKENIFKNMKPSELDRLANVMTSSGKNYDPKVLEIANEFAKMRHCKTPGDYSNYVEFASKYLNDLKVHKEANYQKAFDEATINEPVSRNVFAKEYRIQGKRSEHFRNEVFNEFKTNREKSFKALDEVYTNLKSTVLPVNAKAVPKFASESAAIYHVFKHSEFGDKLLTPEQYFDIASNLVNEPVNQQSATLNQQGNISMVVFTNPINGAKGVVYEKLADGTQSLATLFFDYKV
;
A
#
# COMPACT_ATOMS: atom_id res chain seq x y z
N TYR A 1 -16.91 5.40 -22.02
CA TYR A 1 -16.80 6.21 -23.24
C TYR A 1 -15.34 6.56 -23.61
N CYS A 2 -14.36 5.66 -23.41
CA CYS A 2 -12.99 5.86 -23.95
C CYS A 2 -12.51 4.66 -24.78
N ASP A 3 -13.38 3.69 -25.04
CA ASP A 3 -13.02 2.46 -25.74
C ASP A 3 -12.99 2.63 -27.27
N ASN A 4 -13.30 3.83 -27.78
CA ASN A 4 -13.40 4.16 -29.21
C ASN A 4 -12.46 5.29 -29.66
N LEU A 5 -11.44 5.66 -28.87
CA LEU A 5 -10.48 6.69 -29.28
C LEU A 5 -9.38 6.09 -30.15
N THR A 6 -9.14 6.71 -31.30
CA THR A 6 -8.06 6.32 -32.22
C THR A 6 -6.69 6.71 -31.66
N PRO A 7 -5.60 6.03 -32.06
CA PRO A 7 -4.23 6.35 -31.63
C PRO A 7 -3.84 7.83 -31.83
N LYS A 8 -4.36 8.47 -32.89
CA LYS A 8 -4.10 9.88 -33.20
C LYS A 8 -4.84 10.84 -32.26
N GLN A 9 -6.07 10.52 -31.87
CA GLN A 9 -6.83 11.30 -30.87
C GLN A 9 -6.21 11.18 -29.48
N ILE A 10 -5.61 10.02 -29.18
CA ILE A 10 -4.85 9.79 -27.97
C ILE A 10 -3.56 10.65 -27.97
N GLU A 11 -2.86 10.74 -29.11
CA GLU A 11 -1.66 11.57 -29.29
C GLU A 11 -1.95 13.08 -29.17
N GLU A 12 -3.09 13.55 -29.67
CA GLU A 12 -3.52 14.95 -29.51
C GLU A 12 -3.89 15.29 -28.05
N LEU A 13 -4.52 14.35 -27.34
CA LEU A 13 -4.76 14.45 -25.89
C LEU A 13 -3.44 14.49 -25.09
N PHE A 14 -2.41 13.76 -25.54
CA PHE A 14 -1.08 13.80 -24.93
C PHE A 14 -0.40 15.15 -25.13
N LYS A 15 -0.48 15.76 -26.33
CA LYS A 15 0.05 17.11 -26.60
C LYS A 15 -0.63 18.18 -25.73
N LEU A 16 -1.93 18.05 -25.47
CA LEU A 16 -2.65 18.91 -24.52
C LEU A 16 -2.19 18.68 -23.07
N SER A 17 -1.84 17.45 -22.69
CA SER A 17 -1.29 17.15 -21.36
C SER A 17 0.13 17.70 -21.14
N ASP A 18 0.95 17.74 -22.20
CA ASP A 18 2.31 18.29 -22.17
C ASP A 18 2.32 19.82 -22.07
N GLN A 19 1.29 20.49 -22.61
CA GLN A 19 1.12 21.95 -22.44
C GLN A 19 0.76 22.36 -20.99
N VAL A 20 0.31 21.40 -20.16
CA VAL A 20 0.02 21.61 -18.73
C VAL A 20 1.24 21.26 -17.85
N GLN A 21 2.31 20.69 -18.43
CA GLN A 21 3.55 20.40 -17.72
C GLN A 21 4.52 21.59 -17.78
N GLY A 22 4.68 22.30 -16.66
CA GLY A 22 5.87 23.13 -16.46
C GLY A 22 7.13 22.27 -16.56
N LYS A 23 8.17 22.80 -17.23
CA LYS A 23 9.48 22.13 -17.39
C LYS A 23 9.98 21.62 -16.04
N SER A 24 9.90 20.33 -15.80
CA SER A 24 10.81 19.67 -14.87
C SER A 24 11.07 18.24 -15.34
N GLN A 25 12.36 17.94 -15.40
CA GLN A 25 12.90 16.62 -15.69
C GLN A 25 12.18 15.55 -14.88
N LEU A 26 11.94 14.41 -15.54
CA LEU A 26 11.48 13.14 -15.00
C LEU A 26 12.25 12.74 -13.72
N HIS A 27 11.86 13.25 -12.57
CA HIS A 27 12.32 12.76 -11.27
C HIS A 27 11.24 13.02 -10.20
N LYS A 28 10.93 11.98 -9.41
CA LYS A 28 10.18 12.01 -8.12
C LYS A 28 8.64 11.94 -8.11
N ASN A 29 7.93 11.71 -9.22
CA ASN A 29 6.46 11.59 -9.12
C ASN A 29 5.98 10.24 -8.54
N ALA A 30 6.67 9.14 -8.82
CA ALA A 30 6.36 7.84 -8.19
C ALA A 30 6.68 7.81 -6.67
N SER A 31 7.67 8.59 -6.21
CA SER A 31 7.95 8.73 -4.77
C SER A 31 7.00 9.72 -4.08
N LYS A 32 6.50 10.74 -4.79
CA LYS A 32 5.47 11.66 -4.26
C LYS A 32 4.10 10.99 -4.10
N ILE A 33 3.76 9.99 -4.91
CA ILE A 33 2.52 9.21 -4.72
C ILE A 33 2.59 8.33 -3.45
N LYS A 34 3.78 7.86 -3.04
CA LYS A 34 3.97 7.23 -1.71
C LYS A 34 3.88 8.23 -0.55
N ALA A 35 4.24 9.50 -0.77
CA ALA A 35 4.15 10.55 0.24
C ALA A 35 2.71 11.02 0.53
N VAL A 36 1.76 10.72 -0.37
CA VAL A 36 0.33 11.05 -0.18
C VAL A 36 -0.37 10.11 0.83
N ASN A 37 0.20 8.94 1.10
CA ASN A 37 -0.36 7.99 2.09
C ASN A 37 0.18 8.20 3.51
N HIS A 38 1.08 9.18 3.72
CA HIS A 38 1.58 9.51 5.04
C HIS A 38 1.59 11.02 5.23
N ILE A 39 0.54 11.54 5.88
CA ILE A 39 0.55 12.90 6.41
C ILE A 39 1.53 12.88 7.59
N GLY A 40 2.79 13.23 7.31
CA GLY A 40 3.88 13.19 8.28
C GLY A 40 3.66 14.16 9.43
N ASP A 41 3.05 15.30 9.12
CA ASP A 41 2.65 16.36 10.03
C ASP A 41 1.21 16.76 9.69
N LYS A 42 0.26 16.25 10.48
CA LYS A 42 -1.18 16.54 10.31
C LYS A 42 -1.43 18.04 10.41
N GLN A 43 -0.72 18.71 11.31
CA GLN A 43 -0.91 20.12 11.59
C GLN A 43 -0.44 20.97 10.40
N ALA A 44 0.70 20.67 9.79
CA ALA A 44 1.15 21.36 8.56
C ALA A 44 0.21 21.12 7.36
N PHE A 45 -0.37 19.92 7.22
CA PHE A 45 -1.37 19.65 6.18
C PHE A 45 -2.68 20.43 6.42
N PHE A 46 -3.18 20.43 7.66
CA PHE A 46 -4.34 21.23 8.02
C PHE A 46 -4.06 22.73 7.94
N GLU A 47 -2.88 23.18 8.33
CA GLU A 47 -2.41 24.55 8.13
C GLU A 47 -2.27 24.88 6.66
N SER A 48 -1.95 23.94 5.77
CA SER A 48 -1.96 24.16 4.32
C SER A 48 -3.38 24.23 3.73
N LEU A 49 -4.35 23.50 4.30
CA LEU A 49 -5.77 23.62 3.95
C LEU A 49 -6.38 24.91 4.53
N VAL A 50 -5.96 25.31 5.73
CA VAL A 50 -6.33 26.56 6.40
C VAL A 50 -5.63 27.74 5.73
N THR A 51 -4.40 27.60 5.23
CA THR A 51 -3.66 28.59 4.44
C THR A 51 -4.24 28.67 3.04
N ALA A 52 -4.65 27.56 2.41
CA ALA A 52 -5.45 27.62 1.20
C ALA A 52 -6.81 28.30 1.45
N ARG A 53 -7.45 28.08 2.61
CA ARG A 53 -8.63 28.84 3.08
C ARG A 53 -8.31 30.31 3.35
N ARG A 54 -7.08 30.63 3.77
CA ARG A 54 -6.57 31.98 4.05
C ARG A 54 -6.24 32.77 2.79
N ASP A 55 -5.60 32.11 1.82
CA ASP A 55 -5.34 32.59 0.45
C ASP A 55 -6.64 32.73 -0.36
N LEU A 56 -7.74 32.14 0.13
CA LEU A 56 -9.10 32.27 -0.37
C LEU A 56 -9.97 33.18 0.50
N GLU A 57 -9.40 33.97 1.44
CA GLU A 57 -10.10 34.91 2.33
C GLU A 57 -10.99 35.88 1.52
N GLY A 58 -12.24 35.45 1.38
CA GLY A 58 -13.23 35.94 0.41
C GLY A 58 -14.28 34.88 0.07
N HIS A 59 -13.99 33.59 0.27
CA HIS A 59 -14.83 32.46 -0.14
C HIS A 59 -15.28 31.62 1.07
N GLN A 60 -16.60 31.55 1.33
CA GLN A 60 -17.22 30.80 2.44
C GLN A 60 -17.56 29.34 2.03
N VAL A 61 -16.54 28.52 1.81
CA VAL A 61 -16.71 27.06 1.60
C VAL A 61 -16.75 26.35 2.96
N GLN A 62 -17.80 25.56 3.22
CA GLN A 62 -17.92 24.74 4.44
C GLN A 62 -17.35 23.34 4.20
N PHE A 63 -16.40 22.95 5.05
CA PHE A 63 -15.90 21.59 5.15
C PHE A 63 -16.45 20.97 6.42
N SER A 64 -17.13 19.84 6.31
CA SER A 64 -17.54 19.05 7.46
C SER A 64 -17.18 17.57 7.28
N PHE A 65 -16.95 16.91 8.40
CA PHE A 65 -16.86 15.46 8.45
C PHE A 65 -18.25 14.92 8.77
N GLU A 66 -18.72 14.01 7.94
CA GLU A 66 -19.94 13.26 8.21
C GLU A 66 -19.64 12.05 9.09
N GLU A 67 -20.68 11.44 9.68
CA GLU A 67 -20.57 10.21 10.49
C GLU A 67 -19.83 9.06 9.77
N LEU A 68 -19.68 9.15 8.45
CA LEU A 68 -18.99 8.19 7.60
C LEU A 68 -17.54 8.58 7.24
N GLY A 69 -16.95 9.60 7.85
CA GLY A 69 -15.54 9.98 7.61
C GLY A 69 -15.23 10.47 6.20
N LEU A 70 -16.26 10.81 5.42
CA LEU A 70 -16.16 11.48 4.13
C LEU A 70 -15.93 12.98 4.34
N ILE A 71 -15.22 13.60 3.41
CA ILE A 71 -15.16 15.06 3.33
C ILE A 71 -16.40 15.49 2.58
N ASN A 72 -17.28 16.18 3.30
CA ASN A 72 -18.40 16.89 2.70
C ASN A 72 -17.93 18.31 2.34
N ILE A 73 -18.08 18.65 1.06
CA ILE A 73 -17.84 19.97 0.50
C ILE A 73 -19.21 20.58 0.20
N ASP A 74 -19.61 21.58 1.00
CA ASP A 74 -20.83 22.38 0.82
C ASP A 74 -22.17 21.60 0.69
N ASN A 75 -22.27 20.39 1.24
CA ASN A 75 -23.41 19.46 1.16
C ASN A 75 -23.72 18.91 -0.25
N GLU A 76 -22.81 19.10 -1.21
CA GLU A 76 -23.02 18.74 -2.62
C GLU A 76 -22.02 17.68 -3.12
N LEU A 77 -20.87 17.54 -2.45
CA LEU A 77 -19.90 16.50 -2.79
C LEU A 77 -19.37 15.79 -1.54
N HIS A 78 -19.57 14.47 -1.54
CA HIS A 78 -19.05 13.57 -0.53
C HIS A 78 -17.88 12.80 -1.13
N ILE A 79 -16.65 13.11 -0.70
CA ILE A 79 -15.45 12.48 -1.27
C ILE A 79 -14.58 11.87 -0.18
N ALA A 80 -14.10 10.65 -0.44
CA ALA A 80 -13.16 9.99 0.45
C ALA A 80 -11.84 10.78 0.53
N PRO A 81 -11.27 11.02 1.74
CA PRO A 81 -10.05 11.82 1.91
C PRO A 81 -8.89 11.35 1.03
N ASN A 82 -8.62 10.05 0.97
CA ASN A 82 -7.53 9.49 0.16
C ASN A 82 -7.74 9.67 -1.36
N LYS A 83 -8.98 9.73 -1.83
CA LYS A 83 -9.30 10.03 -3.24
C LYS A 83 -9.09 11.50 -3.53
N LEU A 84 -9.50 12.37 -2.60
CA LEU A 84 -9.20 13.79 -2.72
C LEU A 84 -7.69 14.06 -2.79
N VAL A 85 -6.85 13.34 -2.02
CA VAL A 85 -5.39 13.52 -2.09
C VAL A 85 -4.77 12.97 -3.39
N GLN A 86 -5.39 11.97 -4.02
CA GLN A 86 -4.94 11.41 -5.32
C GLN A 86 -5.26 12.31 -6.52
N ILE A 87 -6.26 13.17 -6.39
CA ILE A 87 -6.63 14.21 -7.36
C ILE A 87 -5.53 15.28 -7.41
N SER A 88 -5.30 15.93 -8.56
CA SER A 88 -4.29 16.99 -8.65
C SER A 88 -4.71 18.23 -7.85
N ASP A 89 -3.77 19.09 -7.43
CA ASP A 89 -4.12 20.37 -6.77
C ASP A 89 -5.04 21.24 -7.64
N MET A 90 -4.80 21.23 -8.96
CA MET A 90 -5.61 21.96 -9.93
C MET A 90 -7.05 21.41 -9.99
N ASP A 91 -7.20 20.09 -10.06
CA ASP A 91 -8.50 19.44 -10.10
C ASP A 91 -9.24 19.55 -8.74
N ARG A 92 -8.51 19.50 -7.62
CA ARG A 92 -9.06 19.77 -6.28
C ARG A 92 -9.63 21.19 -6.24
N ARG A 93 -8.88 22.18 -6.72
CA ARG A 93 -9.35 23.58 -6.83
C ARG A 93 -10.57 23.69 -7.75
N ALA A 94 -10.60 22.96 -8.86
CA ALA A 94 -11.75 22.96 -9.76
C ALA A 94 -13.02 22.37 -9.11
N ILE A 95 -12.88 21.32 -8.30
CA ILE A 95 -13.98 20.78 -7.49
C ILE A 95 -14.49 21.82 -6.50
N LEU A 96 -13.59 22.47 -5.76
CA LEU A 96 -13.95 23.48 -4.75
C LEU A 96 -14.62 24.71 -5.39
N ASP A 97 -14.09 25.19 -6.52
CA ASP A 97 -14.64 26.31 -7.28
C ASP A 97 -16.04 26.00 -7.85
N ALA A 98 -16.24 24.79 -8.39
CA ALA A 98 -17.55 24.37 -8.89
C ALA A 98 -18.59 24.26 -7.75
N SER A 99 -18.20 23.70 -6.60
CA SER A 99 -19.07 23.57 -5.42
C SER A 99 -19.49 24.94 -4.89
N HIS A 100 -18.55 25.88 -4.80
CA HIS A 100 -18.83 27.26 -4.41
C HIS A 100 -19.77 27.97 -5.39
N LYS A 101 -19.58 27.79 -6.70
CA LYS A 101 -20.46 28.39 -7.71
C LYS A 101 -21.88 27.81 -7.67
N LEU A 102 -22.02 26.51 -7.41
CA LEU A 102 -23.32 25.87 -7.25
C LEU A 102 -24.06 26.45 -6.03
N LYS A 103 -23.41 26.48 -4.87
CA LYS A 103 -23.97 27.02 -3.61
C LYS A 103 -24.46 28.46 -3.73
N ASN A 104 -23.73 29.30 -4.47
CA ASN A 104 -24.10 30.69 -4.69
C ASN A 104 -25.06 30.90 -5.87
N SER A 105 -25.66 29.83 -6.41
CA SER A 105 -26.53 29.87 -7.60
C SER A 105 -25.87 30.49 -8.85
N ALA A 106 -24.53 30.59 -8.86
CA ALA A 106 -23.72 31.07 -9.98
C ALA A 106 -23.43 29.96 -10.99
N MET A 107 -23.83 28.73 -10.69
CA MET A 107 -23.75 27.55 -11.55
C MET A 107 -25.00 26.69 -11.32
N THR A 108 -25.53 26.11 -12.40
CA THR A 108 -26.64 25.15 -12.29
C THR A 108 -26.12 23.78 -11.88
N ASP A 109 -26.98 22.96 -11.27
CA ASP A 109 -26.66 21.59 -10.89
C ASP A 109 -26.12 20.76 -12.08
N ALA A 110 -26.74 20.89 -13.26
CA ALA A 110 -26.25 20.23 -14.48
C ALA A 110 -24.84 20.70 -14.91
N ALA A 111 -24.51 21.99 -14.74
CA ALA A 111 -23.19 22.53 -15.06
C ALA A 111 -22.14 22.12 -14.00
N TYR A 112 -22.56 22.00 -12.74
CA TYR A 112 -21.77 21.46 -11.65
C TYR A 112 -21.38 20.01 -11.90
N TRP A 113 -22.36 19.12 -12.13
CA TRP A 113 -22.08 17.72 -12.40
C TRP A 113 -21.23 17.52 -13.65
N LYS A 114 -21.38 18.36 -14.68
CA LYS A 114 -20.50 18.35 -15.86
C LYS A 114 -19.05 18.74 -15.53
N SER A 115 -18.84 19.68 -14.61
CA SER A 115 -17.50 20.06 -14.12
C SER A 115 -16.86 18.92 -13.30
N ILE A 116 -17.64 18.33 -12.39
CA ILE A 116 -17.21 17.17 -11.60
C ILE A 116 -16.91 15.98 -12.50
N GLU A 117 -17.76 15.69 -13.48
CA GLU A 117 -17.53 14.62 -14.47
C GLU A 117 -16.22 14.85 -15.23
N LYS A 118 -15.92 16.08 -15.65
CA LYS A 118 -14.65 16.41 -16.31
C LYS A 118 -13.45 16.13 -15.42
N VAL A 119 -13.50 16.50 -14.14
CA VAL A 119 -12.43 16.20 -13.17
C VAL A 119 -12.29 14.69 -12.95
N LEU A 120 -13.40 13.97 -12.82
CA LEU A 120 -13.42 12.51 -12.68
C LEU A 120 -12.88 11.82 -13.94
N GLN A 121 -13.20 12.33 -15.13
CA GLN A 121 -12.67 11.85 -16.40
C GLN A 121 -11.16 12.08 -16.50
N ASN A 122 -10.66 13.27 -16.15
CA ASN A 122 -9.22 13.57 -16.11
C ASN A 122 -8.47 12.61 -15.17
N ASN A 123 -9.02 12.37 -13.98
CA ASN A 123 -8.41 11.46 -13.01
C ASN A 123 -8.55 10.00 -13.43
N ARG A 124 -9.63 9.61 -14.11
CA ARG A 124 -9.77 8.29 -14.75
C ARG A 124 -8.72 8.08 -15.83
N VAL A 125 -8.45 9.08 -16.67
CA VAL A 125 -7.38 9.04 -17.69
C VAL A 125 -6.01 8.88 -17.03
N LYS A 126 -5.75 9.63 -15.95
CA LYS A 126 -4.51 9.50 -15.16
C LYS A 126 -4.35 8.10 -14.54
N MET A 127 -5.41 7.55 -13.94
CA MET A 127 -5.39 6.18 -13.40
C MET A 127 -5.19 5.13 -14.49
N GLN A 128 -5.80 5.30 -15.66
CA GLN A 128 -5.57 4.44 -16.81
C GLN A 128 -4.12 4.54 -17.34
N TYR A 129 -3.54 5.73 -17.34
CA TYR A 129 -2.13 5.93 -17.68
C TYR A 129 -1.20 5.23 -16.68
N GLN A 130 -1.41 5.44 -15.37
CA GLN A 130 -0.64 4.76 -14.32
C GLN A 130 -0.75 3.23 -14.45
N ARG A 131 -1.93 2.71 -14.80
CA ARG A 131 -2.11 1.27 -15.08
C ARG A 131 -1.33 0.82 -16.31
N ARG A 132 -1.27 1.63 -17.38
CA ARG A 132 -0.43 1.31 -18.56
C ARG A 132 1.05 1.27 -18.20
N GLU A 133 1.55 2.23 -17.44
CA GLU A 133 2.92 2.22 -16.94
C GLU A 133 3.19 1.00 -16.04
N ALA A 134 2.28 0.71 -15.11
CA ALA A 134 2.36 -0.46 -14.25
C ALA A 134 2.40 -1.77 -15.05
N ILE A 135 1.55 -1.90 -16.08
CA ILE A 135 1.56 -3.04 -16.99
C ILE A 135 2.92 -3.14 -17.71
N ALA A 136 3.47 -2.03 -18.22
CA ALA A 136 4.76 -2.02 -18.90
C ALA A 136 5.90 -2.46 -17.97
N GLN A 137 5.90 -1.99 -16.72
CA GLN A 137 6.89 -2.39 -15.71
C GLN A 137 6.75 -3.86 -15.31
N LEU A 138 5.51 -4.35 -15.12
CA LEU A 138 5.25 -5.76 -14.84
C LEU A 138 5.69 -6.64 -16.00
N LYS A 139 5.37 -6.27 -17.24
CA LYS A 139 5.81 -6.98 -18.46
C LYS A 139 7.33 -7.11 -18.52
N LYS A 140 8.05 -6.01 -18.25
CA LYS A 140 9.50 -6.00 -18.14
C LYS A 140 10.01 -6.91 -17.03
N ALA A 141 9.41 -6.83 -15.83
CA ALA A 141 9.83 -7.61 -14.67
C ALA A 141 9.62 -9.13 -14.87
N PHE A 142 8.52 -9.52 -15.51
CA PHE A 142 8.22 -10.90 -15.85
C PHE A 142 8.79 -11.36 -17.21
N GLN A 143 9.50 -10.47 -17.91
CA GLN A 143 10.09 -10.74 -19.23
C GLN A 143 9.07 -11.32 -20.22
N THR A 144 7.91 -10.68 -20.32
CA THR A 144 6.80 -11.10 -21.19
C THR A 144 6.16 -9.90 -21.90
N ASP A 145 5.61 -10.15 -23.07
CA ASP A 145 4.76 -9.17 -23.78
C ASP A 145 3.29 -9.24 -23.37
N ASN A 146 2.88 -10.31 -22.69
CA ASN A 146 1.52 -10.52 -22.21
C ASN A 146 1.52 -10.99 -20.74
N LEU A 147 0.90 -10.21 -19.84
CA LEU A 147 0.82 -10.60 -18.44
C LEU A 147 -0.05 -11.83 -18.20
N GLU A 148 -1.04 -12.07 -19.06
CA GLU A 148 -1.93 -13.23 -18.93
C GLU A 148 -1.23 -14.56 -19.21
N THR A 149 -0.07 -14.53 -19.86
CA THR A 149 0.73 -15.73 -20.15
C THR A 149 1.78 -16.01 -19.08
N VAL A 150 1.94 -15.14 -18.07
CA VAL A 150 2.88 -15.36 -16.98
C VAL A 150 2.42 -16.56 -16.17
N LYS A 151 3.31 -17.56 -16.08
CA LYS A 151 3.10 -18.77 -15.31
C LYS A 151 3.81 -18.70 -13.97
N ILE A 152 3.07 -18.89 -12.89
CA ILE A 152 3.62 -19.22 -11.59
C ILE A 152 3.33 -20.70 -11.34
N GLY A 153 4.38 -21.52 -11.38
CA GLY A 153 4.21 -22.97 -11.43
C GLY A 153 3.53 -23.40 -12.73
N LYS A 154 2.31 -23.97 -12.61
CA LYS A 154 1.51 -24.41 -13.76
C LYS A 154 0.38 -23.45 -14.14
N GLU A 155 0.14 -22.41 -13.32
CA GLU A 155 -1.04 -21.56 -13.40
C GLU A 155 -0.75 -20.21 -14.06
N ASN A 156 -1.67 -19.74 -14.91
CA ASN A 156 -1.67 -18.39 -15.48
C ASN A 156 -2.37 -17.42 -14.52
N ILE A 157 -1.73 -17.11 -13.40
CA ILE A 157 -2.41 -16.46 -12.27
C ILE A 157 -2.88 -15.03 -12.56
N PHE A 158 -2.37 -14.36 -13.59
CA PHE A 158 -2.77 -12.99 -13.97
C PHE A 158 -3.78 -12.95 -15.12
N LYS A 159 -4.30 -14.09 -15.57
CA LYS A 159 -5.36 -14.13 -16.58
C LYS A 159 -6.62 -13.45 -16.05
N ASN A 160 -7.22 -12.55 -16.82
CA ASN A 160 -8.41 -11.78 -16.43
C ASN A 160 -8.27 -10.96 -15.13
N MET A 161 -7.04 -10.53 -14.80
CA MET A 161 -6.78 -9.73 -13.60
C MET A 161 -7.57 -8.42 -13.62
N LYS A 162 -8.32 -8.14 -12.54
CA LYS A 162 -9.14 -6.94 -12.41
C LYS A 162 -8.25 -5.69 -12.25
N PRO A 163 -8.73 -4.49 -12.62
CA PRO A 163 -7.95 -3.27 -12.46
C PRO A 163 -7.48 -3.00 -11.02
N SER A 164 -8.30 -3.32 -10.01
CA SER A 164 -7.91 -3.19 -8.60
C SER A 164 -6.81 -4.17 -8.18
N GLU A 165 -6.79 -5.37 -8.75
CA GLU A 165 -5.76 -6.37 -8.51
C GLU A 165 -4.44 -5.96 -9.18
N LEU A 166 -4.51 -5.39 -10.38
CA LEU A 166 -3.36 -4.78 -11.06
C LEU A 166 -2.77 -3.64 -10.23
N ASP A 167 -3.61 -2.72 -9.73
CA ASP A 167 -3.15 -1.60 -8.90
C ASP A 167 -2.47 -2.12 -7.62
N ARG A 168 -3.06 -3.13 -6.95
CA ARG A 168 -2.46 -3.78 -5.78
C ARG A 168 -1.11 -4.41 -6.12
N LEU A 169 -1.06 -5.21 -7.18
CA LEU A 169 0.15 -5.89 -7.61
C LEU A 169 1.27 -4.88 -7.91
N ALA A 170 0.98 -3.84 -8.68
CA ALA A 170 1.95 -2.79 -9.00
C ALA A 170 2.49 -2.09 -7.74
N ASN A 171 1.61 -1.81 -6.78
CA ASN A 171 2.01 -1.24 -5.49
C ASN A 171 2.91 -2.20 -4.70
N VAL A 172 2.58 -3.49 -4.66
CA VAL A 172 3.39 -4.52 -4.00
C VAL A 172 4.76 -4.66 -4.67
N MET A 173 4.83 -4.71 -5.99
CA MET A 173 6.11 -4.78 -6.73
C MET A 173 6.99 -3.53 -6.49
N THR A 174 6.36 -2.36 -6.41
CA THR A 174 7.07 -1.09 -6.16
C THR A 174 7.51 -0.95 -4.70
N SER A 175 6.80 -1.56 -3.75
CA SER A 175 7.10 -1.49 -2.32
C SER A 175 7.91 -2.69 -1.86
N SER A 176 7.25 -3.82 -1.61
CA SER A 176 7.83 -5.07 -1.15
C SER A 176 8.73 -5.71 -2.19
N GLY A 177 8.39 -5.63 -3.48
CA GLY A 177 9.28 -6.02 -4.58
C GLY A 177 10.49 -5.09 -4.77
N LYS A 178 10.67 -4.06 -3.92
CA LYS A 178 11.78 -3.10 -3.93
C LYS A 178 12.03 -2.48 -5.31
N ASN A 179 10.96 -1.98 -5.93
CA ASN A 179 10.95 -1.47 -7.31
C ASN A 179 11.32 -2.54 -8.34
N TYR A 180 10.62 -3.68 -8.30
CA TYR A 180 10.78 -4.77 -9.26
C TYR A 180 12.20 -5.39 -9.26
N ASP A 181 12.83 -5.50 -8.09
CA ASP A 181 14.17 -6.07 -7.96
C ASP A 181 14.15 -7.56 -8.38
N PRO A 182 14.93 -7.95 -9.42
CA PRO A 182 14.90 -9.32 -9.94
C PRO A 182 15.22 -10.39 -8.91
N LYS A 183 16.11 -10.12 -7.93
CA LYS A 183 16.49 -11.09 -6.90
C LYS A 183 15.34 -11.35 -5.93
N VAL A 184 14.58 -10.30 -5.58
CA VAL A 184 13.39 -10.43 -4.74
C VAL A 184 12.30 -11.20 -5.48
N LEU A 185 12.07 -10.85 -6.75
CA LEU A 185 11.04 -11.51 -7.57
C LEU A 185 11.36 -12.97 -7.86
N GLU A 186 12.63 -13.33 -8.09
CA GLU A 186 13.04 -14.73 -8.27
C GLU A 186 12.66 -15.57 -7.05
N ILE A 187 13.00 -15.11 -5.85
CA ILE A 187 12.69 -15.81 -4.60
C ILE A 187 11.18 -15.86 -4.36
N ALA A 188 10.48 -14.75 -4.56
CA ALA A 188 9.03 -14.69 -4.41
C ALA A 188 8.29 -15.61 -5.40
N ASN A 189 8.75 -15.70 -6.66
CA ASN A 189 8.17 -16.57 -7.67
C ASN A 189 8.30 -18.05 -7.31
N GLU A 190 9.49 -18.47 -6.85
CA GLU A 190 9.73 -19.84 -6.42
C GLU A 190 8.93 -20.18 -5.17
N PHE A 191 8.87 -19.26 -4.20
CA PHE A 191 8.03 -19.44 -3.03
C PHE A 191 6.54 -19.55 -3.41
N ALA A 192 6.02 -18.65 -4.24
CA ALA A 192 4.64 -18.70 -4.72
C ALA A 192 4.33 -20.01 -5.47
N LYS A 193 5.30 -20.54 -6.23
CA LYS A 193 5.19 -21.84 -6.90
C LYS A 193 5.14 -23.00 -5.91
N MET A 194 6.00 -23.01 -4.88
CA MET A 194 5.97 -24.01 -3.80
C MET A 194 4.62 -24.00 -3.07
N ARG A 195 4.01 -22.83 -2.91
CA ARG A 195 2.70 -22.66 -2.25
C ARG A 195 1.50 -22.80 -3.20
N HIS A 196 1.71 -23.30 -4.41
CA HIS A 196 0.67 -23.52 -5.42
C HIS A 196 -0.24 -22.30 -5.64
N CYS A 197 0.37 -21.12 -5.79
CA CYS A 197 -0.34 -19.86 -5.98
C CYS A 197 -1.36 -19.92 -7.13
N LYS A 198 -2.59 -19.45 -6.88
CA LYS A 198 -3.70 -19.50 -7.85
C LYS A 198 -4.21 -18.14 -8.30
N THR A 199 -4.00 -17.09 -7.51
CA THR A 199 -4.60 -15.78 -7.74
C THR A 199 -3.57 -14.64 -7.69
N PRO A 200 -3.84 -13.48 -8.33
CA PRO A 200 -2.99 -12.30 -8.19
C PRO A 200 -2.89 -11.79 -6.74
N GLY A 201 -3.97 -11.95 -5.97
CA GLY A 201 -4.03 -11.58 -4.55
C GLY A 201 -3.10 -12.43 -3.70
N ASP A 202 -3.13 -13.75 -3.87
CA ASP A 202 -2.20 -14.66 -3.17
C ASP A 202 -0.75 -14.39 -3.56
N TYR A 203 -0.49 -14.16 -4.85
CA TYR A 203 0.84 -13.83 -5.33
C TYR A 203 1.37 -12.55 -4.68
N SER A 204 0.53 -11.52 -4.58
CA SER A 204 0.88 -10.27 -3.88
C SER A 204 1.28 -10.57 -2.43
N ASN A 205 0.49 -11.37 -1.71
CA ASN A 205 0.80 -11.76 -0.33
C ASN A 205 2.12 -12.55 -0.24
N TYR A 206 2.42 -13.44 -1.19
CA TYR A 206 3.67 -14.20 -1.22
C TYR A 206 4.90 -13.32 -1.52
N VAL A 207 4.78 -12.33 -2.40
CA VAL A 207 5.83 -11.34 -2.65
C VAL A 207 6.11 -10.54 -1.38
N GLU A 208 5.06 -10.09 -0.70
CA GLU A 208 5.21 -9.34 0.54
C GLU A 208 5.80 -10.20 1.67
N PHE A 209 5.35 -11.44 1.82
CA PHE A 209 5.88 -12.39 2.80
C PHE A 209 7.36 -12.68 2.56
N ALA A 210 7.74 -13.05 1.34
CA ALA A 210 9.13 -13.32 0.98
C ALA A 210 10.00 -12.06 1.20
N SER A 211 9.52 -10.88 0.82
CA SER A 211 10.25 -9.63 1.03
C SER A 211 10.48 -9.32 2.50
N LYS A 212 9.46 -9.49 3.36
CA LYS A 212 9.63 -9.34 4.82
C LYS A 212 10.62 -10.36 5.35
N TYR A 213 10.48 -11.63 5.00
CA TYR A 213 11.40 -12.69 5.46
C TYR A 213 12.85 -12.38 5.10
N LEU A 214 13.12 -11.97 3.86
CA LEU A 214 14.46 -11.56 3.41
C LEU A 214 14.98 -10.35 4.19
N ASN A 215 14.11 -9.40 4.52
CA ASN A 215 14.46 -8.25 5.34
C ASN A 215 14.78 -8.67 6.79
N ASP A 216 14.01 -9.57 7.38
CA ASP A 216 14.22 -10.06 8.75
C ASP A 216 15.56 -10.82 8.84
N LEU A 217 15.89 -11.67 7.85
CA LEU A 217 17.20 -12.31 7.77
C LEU A 217 18.33 -11.28 7.67
N LYS A 218 18.16 -10.23 6.86
CA LYS A 218 19.14 -9.15 6.72
C LYS A 218 19.32 -8.40 8.05
N VAL A 219 18.24 -8.04 8.73
CA VAL A 219 18.27 -7.37 10.04
C VAL A 219 18.95 -8.25 11.08
N HIS A 220 18.66 -9.54 11.09
CA HIS A 220 19.31 -10.49 12.01
C HIS A 220 20.83 -10.56 11.78
N LYS A 221 21.29 -10.62 10.52
CA LYS A 221 22.72 -10.57 10.19
C LYS A 221 23.37 -9.25 10.61
N GLU A 222 22.69 -8.12 10.38
CA GLU A 222 23.15 -6.81 10.83
C GLU A 222 23.27 -6.72 12.35
N ALA A 223 22.31 -7.29 13.09
CA ALA A 223 22.33 -7.34 14.55
C ALA A 223 23.47 -8.22 15.07
N ASN A 224 23.72 -9.39 14.46
CA ASN A 224 24.83 -10.26 14.83
C ASN A 224 26.20 -9.59 14.60
N TYR A 225 26.35 -8.86 13.50
CA TYR A 225 27.54 -8.03 13.26
C TYR A 225 27.70 -6.94 14.32
N GLN A 226 26.61 -6.23 14.66
CA GLN A 226 26.66 -5.16 15.66
C GLN A 226 27.04 -5.71 17.03
N LYS A 227 26.44 -6.84 17.44
CA LYS A 227 26.80 -7.55 18.67
C LYS A 227 28.27 -7.94 18.70
N ALA A 228 28.78 -8.53 17.61
CA ALA A 228 30.19 -8.93 17.52
C ALA A 228 31.14 -7.71 17.57
N PHE A 229 30.75 -6.58 16.97
CA PHE A 229 31.49 -5.33 17.07
C PHE A 229 31.51 -4.80 18.51
N ASP A 230 30.36 -4.77 19.18
CA ASP A 230 30.25 -4.28 20.55
C ASP A 230 31.09 -5.15 21.51
N GLU A 231 31.05 -6.48 21.36
CA GLU A 231 31.87 -7.44 22.11
C GLU A 231 33.38 -7.24 21.89
N ALA A 232 33.81 -6.98 20.65
CA ALA A 232 35.21 -6.68 20.35
C ALA A 232 35.67 -5.37 21.01
N THR A 233 34.78 -4.37 21.05
CA THR A 233 35.09 -3.04 21.58
C THR A 233 35.17 -3.02 23.12
N ILE A 234 34.55 -3.99 23.80
CA ILE A 234 34.66 -4.16 25.27
C ILE A 234 36.10 -4.48 25.68
N ASN A 235 36.80 -5.31 24.89
CA ASN A 235 38.14 -5.79 25.23
C ASN A 235 39.23 -4.81 24.81
N GLU A 236 39.07 -4.17 23.65
CA GLU A 236 39.97 -3.13 23.16
C GLU A 236 39.20 -2.20 22.21
N PRO A 237 39.38 -0.87 22.24
CA PRO A 237 38.73 0.02 21.29
C PRO A 237 39.11 -0.30 19.83
N VAL A 238 38.24 -1.01 19.10
CA VAL A 238 38.44 -1.32 17.68
C VAL A 238 37.72 -0.28 16.81
N SER A 239 38.41 0.27 15.81
CA SER A 239 37.75 1.14 14.84
C SER A 239 36.77 0.33 13.96
N ARG A 240 35.59 0.88 13.69
CA ARG A 240 34.57 0.23 12.82
C ARG A 240 35.12 -0.20 11.46
N ASN A 241 36.04 0.56 10.88
CA ASN A 241 36.64 0.25 9.58
C ASN A 241 37.55 -0.98 9.62
N VAL A 242 38.33 -1.12 10.71
CA VAL A 242 39.18 -2.30 10.92
C VAL A 242 38.31 -3.53 11.12
N PHE A 243 37.32 -3.44 12.02
CA PHE A 243 36.40 -4.54 12.28
C PHE A 243 35.62 -4.97 11.03
N ALA A 244 35.11 -4.01 10.24
CA ALA A 244 34.42 -4.31 8.98
C ALA A 244 35.32 -5.06 7.97
N LYS A 245 36.63 -4.75 7.93
CA LYS A 245 37.58 -5.45 7.06
C LYS A 245 37.83 -6.88 7.55
N GLU A 246 37.96 -7.09 8.85
CA GLU A 246 38.11 -8.43 9.45
C GLU A 246 36.87 -9.30 9.24
N TYR A 247 35.69 -8.69 9.39
CA TYR A 247 34.39 -9.30 9.09
C TYR A 247 34.10 -9.43 7.58
N ARG A 248 35.05 -9.02 6.72
CA ARG A 248 34.99 -9.11 5.25
C ARG A 248 33.77 -8.41 4.63
N ILE A 249 33.32 -7.30 5.23
CA ILE A 249 32.26 -6.46 4.68
C ILE A 249 32.72 -5.87 3.34
N GLN A 250 31.94 -6.11 2.29
CA GLN A 250 32.20 -5.59 0.94
C GLN A 250 31.24 -4.43 0.62
N GLY A 251 31.80 -3.25 0.28
CA GLY A 251 31.01 -2.08 -0.07
C GLY A 251 30.22 -1.51 1.11
N LYS A 252 29.01 -1.00 0.86
CA LYS A 252 28.15 -0.48 1.93
C LYS A 252 27.63 -1.63 2.79
N ARG A 253 27.74 -1.50 4.11
CA ARG A 253 27.29 -2.50 5.10
C ARG A 253 25.88 -3.05 4.84
N SER A 254 24.91 -2.16 4.57
CA SER A 254 23.53 -2.56 4.29
C SER A 254 23.35 -3.35 2.99
N GLU A 255 24.19 -3.08 1.99
CA GLU A 255 24.21 -3.81 0.71
C GLU A 255 24.92 -5.16 0.86
N HIS A 256 25.97 -5.21 1.70
CA HIS A 256 26.69 -6.44 2.00
C HIS A 256 25.76 -7.51 2.57
N PHE A 257 25.08 -7.25 3.69
CA PHE A 257 24.19 -8.24 4.31
C PHE A 257 23.01 -8.61 3.41
N ARG A 258 22.50 -7.63 2.65
CA ARG A 258 21.48 -7.90 1.63
C ARG A 258 21.99 -8.89 0.58
N ASN A 259 23.21 -8.72 0.10
CA ASN A 259 23.82 -9.63 -0.87
C ASN A 259 24.14 -11.00 -0.25
N GLU A 260 24.54 -11.07 1.02
CA GLU A 260 24.72 -12.34 1.71
C GLU A 260 23.42 -13.16 1.76
N VAL A 261 22.30 -12.53 2.16
CA VAL A 261 20.98 -13.22 2.17
C VAL A 261 20.64 -13.75 0.79
N PHE A 262 20.80 -12.96 -0.28
CA PHE A 262 20.53 -13.46 -1.63
C PHE A 262 21.50 -14.55 -2.07
N ASN A 263 22.77 -14.46 -1.68
CA ASN A 263 23.76 -15.49 -1.99
C ASN A 263 23.41 -16.79 -1.29
N GLU A 264 22.86 -16.78 -0.07
CA GLU A 264 22.39 -17.99 0.61
C GLU A 264 21.24 -18.69 -0.13
N PHE A 265 20.31 -17.93 -0.71
CA PHE A 265 19.26 -18.49 -1.57
C PHE A 265 19.79 -19.03 -2.90
N LYS A 266 20.94 -18.53 -3.36
CA LYS A 266 21.60 -19.00 -4.58
C LYS A 266 22.46 -20.25 -4.33
N THR A 267 23.28 -20.25 -3.28
CA THR A 267 24.27 -21.30 -3.01
C THR A 267 23.70 -22.44 -2.18
N ASN A 268 22.80 -22.16 -1.25
CA ASN A 268 22.17 -23.13 -0.35
C ASN A 268 20.65 -23.22 -0.64
N ARG A 269 20.28 -23.23 -1.92
CA ARG A 269 18.90 -23.06 -2.40
C ARG A 269 17.88 -23.90 -1.64
N GLU A 270 18.05 -25.22 -1.61
CA GLU A 270 17.10 -26.14 -0.97
C GLU A 270 16.91 -25.82 0.52
N LYS A 271 18.00 -25.63 1.26
CA LYS A 271 17.97 -25.28 2.69
C LYS A 271 17.28 -23.94 2.93
N SER A 272 17.60 -22.92 2.14
CA SER A 272 17.04 -21.56 2.28
C SER A 272 15.54 -21.52 1.98
N PHE A 273 15.09 -22.21 0.93
CA PHE A 273 13.66 -22.31 0.61
C PHE A 273 12.91 -23.21 1.60
N LYS A 274 13.52 -24.27 2.10
CA LYS A 274 12.94 -25.09 3.16
C LYS A 274 12.72 -24.28 4.44
N ALA A 275 13.70 -23.48 4.87
CA ALA A 275 13.55 -22.61 6.03
C ALA A 275 12.43 -21.56 5.85
N LEU A 276 12.34 -20.95 4.66
CA LEU A 276 11.24 -20.03 4.33
C LEU A 276 9.87 -20.73 4.40
N ASP A 277 9.76 -21.94 3.86
CA ASP A 277 8.52 -22.72 3.87
C ASP A 277 8.14 -23.23 5.27
N GLU A 278 9.12 -23.60 6.09
CA GLU A 278 8.93 -23.97 7.51
C GLU A 278 8.32 -22.81 8.30
N VAL A 279 8.84 -21.59 8.14
CA VAL A 279 8.28 -20.39 8.80
C VAL A 279 6.83 -20.16 8.37
N TYR A 280 6.55 -20.24 7.07
CA TYR A 280 5.18 -20.09 6.58
C TYR A 280 4.25 -21.19 7.08
N THR A 281 4.71 -22.44 7.11
CA THR A 281 3.91 -23.60 7.52
C THR A 281 3.63 -23.58 9.03
N ASN A 282 4.58 -23.16 9.85
CA ASN A 282 4.40 -22.97 11.29
C ASN A 282 3.40 -21.84 11.60
N LEU A 283 3.44 -20.75 10.84
CA LEU A 283 2.42 -19.70 10.95
C LEU A 283 1.06 -20.20 10.46
N LYS A 284 1.02 -20.95 9.36
CA LYS A 284 -0.24 -21.53 8.84
C LYS A 284 -0.94 -22.40 9.89
N SER A 285 -0.20 -23.25 10.61
CA SER A 285 -0.79 -24.15 11.60
C SER A 285 -1.36 -23.43 12.84
N THR A 286 -0.86 -22.25 13.16
CA THR A 286 -1.29 -21.45 14.32
C THR A 286 -2.32 -20.37 13.95
N VAL A 287 -2.15 -19.71 12.80
CA VAL A 287 -3.00 -18.59 12.35
C VAL A 287 -4.35 -19.05 11.81
N LEU A 288 -4.41 -20.11 11.00
CA LEU A 288 -5.66 -20.48 10.31
C LEU A 288 -6.77 -20.95 11.27
N PRO A 289 -6.50 -21.75 12.31
CA PRO A 289 -7.53 -22.13 13.28
C PRO A 289 -8.17 -20.92 13.98
N VAL A 290 -7.38 -19.88 14.27
CA VAL A 290 -7.85 -18.64 14.90
C VAL A 290 -8.62 -17.78 13.90
N ASN A 291 -8.08 -17.57 12.69
CA ASN A 291 -8.74 -16.80 11.62
C ASN A 291 -10.09 -17.41 11.21
N ALA A 292 -10.25 -18.73 11.28
CA ALA A 292 -11.52 -19.39 10.96
C ALA A 292 -12.66 -19.00 11.91
N LYS A 293 -12.33 -18.65 13.17
CA LYS A 293 -13.27 -18.29 14.24
C LYS A 293 -13.38 -16.78 14.47
N ALA A 294 -12.43 -15.99 13.96
CA ALA A 294 -12.35 -14.55 14.18
C ALA A 294 -13.50 -13.77 13.50
N VAL A 295 -13.90 -12.65 14.12
CA VAL A 295 -14.91 -11.72 13.59
C VAL A 295 -14.44 -10.28 13.84
N PRO A 296 -13.97 -9.55 12.81
CA PRO A 296 -13.82 -9.98 11.41
C PRO A 296 -12.58 -10.85 11.17
N LYS A 297 -12.68 -11.77 10.21
CA LYS A 297 -11.55 -12.59 9.72
C LYS A 297 -10.99 -12.07 8.41
N PHE A 298 -9.76 -12.44 8.07
CA PHE A 298 -9.23 -12.21 6.73
C PHE A 298 -9.94 -13.09 5.70
N ALA A 299 -10.14 -12.54 4.50
CA ALA A 299 -10.83 -13.21 3.40
C ALA A 299 -10.03 -14.38 2.79
N SER A 300 -8.71 -14.42 2.92
CA SER A 300 -7.86 -15.51 2.43
C SER A 300 -6.85 -15.97 3.47
N GLU A 301 -6.46 -17.25 3.39
CA GLU A 301 -5.42 -17.85 4.25
C GLU A 301 -4.08 -17.12 4.10
N SER A 302 -3.69 -16.82 2.85
CA SER A 302 -2.44 -16.13 2.54
C SER A 302 -2.39 -14.72 3.14
N ALA A 303 -3.52 -14.01 3.13
CA ALA A 303 -3.64 -12.70 3.76
C ALA A 303 -3.51 -12.81 5.29
N ALA A 304 -4.23 -13.74 5.91
CA ALA A 304 -4.15 -13.95 7.36
C ALA A 304 -2.71 -14.21 7.82
N ILE A 305 -2.03 -15.17 7.17
CA ILE A 305 -0.67 -15.57 7.52
C ILE A 305 0.31 -14.41 7.34
N TYR A 306 0.23 -13.71 6.20
CA TYR A 306 1.13 -12.59 5.94
C TYR A 306 0.91 -11.42 6.90
N HIS A 307 -0.34 -11.02 7.16
CA HIS A 307 -0.59 -9.87 8.03
C HIS A 307 -0.21 -10.15 9.49
N VAL A 308 -0.47 -11.36 10.01
CA VAL A 308 0.03 -11.74 11.34
C VAL A 308 1.56 -11.79 11.37
N PHE A 309 2.19 -12.38 10.35
CA PHE A 309 3.66 -12.38 10.26
C PHE A 309 4.24 -10.97 10.25
N LYS A 310 3.60 -10.05 9.52
CA LYS A 310 4.07 -8.67 9.36
C LYS A 310 3.84 -7.78 10.58
N HIS A 311 2.75 -8.00 11.30
CA HIS A 311 2.24 -7.06 12.30
C HIS A 311 2.09 -7.68 13.70
N SER A 312 2.70 -8.84 13.94
CA SER A 312 2.75 -9.47 15.28
C SER A 312 3.65 -8.70 16.24
N GLU A 313 4.69 -8.02 15.74
CA GLU A 313 5.39 -6.98 16.51
C GLU A 313 4.46 -5.76 16.63
N PHE A 314 3.94 -5.56 17.84
CA PHE A 314 2.88 -4.60 18.14
C PHE A 314 3.31 -3.70 19.29
N GLY A 315 3.91 -2.57 18.95
CA GLY A 315 4.67 -1.76 19.90
C GLY A 315 5.83 -2.60 20.45
N ASP A 316 5.97 -2.66 21.77
CA ASP A 316 7.03 -3.42 22.44
C ASP A 316 6.67 -4.90 22.69
N LYS A 317 5.53 -5.37 22.16
CA LYS A 317 5.03 -6.73 22.38
C LYS A 317 5.08 -7.55 21.11
N LEU A 318 5.41 -8.84 21.27
CA LEU A 318 5.19 -9.84 20.24
C LEU A 318 3.85 -10.54 20.52
N LEU A 319 2.88 -10.36 19.63
CA LEU A 319 1.55 -10.94 19.77
C LEU A 319 1.52 -12.39 19.27
N THR A 320 0.82 -13.24 20.01
CA THR A 320 0.32 -14.52 19.50
C THR A 320 -0.81 -14.28 18.47
N PRO A 321 -1.11 -15.24 17.57
CA PRO A 321 -2.25 -15.14 16.66
C PRO A 321 -3.56 -14.86 17.39
N GLU A 322 -3.82 -15.51 18.52
CA GLU A 322 -5.00 -15.30 19.36
C GLU A 322 -5.09 -13.84 19.80
N GLN A 323 -4.03 -13.30 20.41
CA GLN A 323 -3.99 -11.89 20.83
C GLN A 323 -4.17 -10.91 19.66
N TYR A 324 -3.60 -11.22 18.50
CA TYR A 324 -3.74 -10.39 17.30
C TYR A 324 -5.22 -10.31 16.84
N PHE A 325 -5.91 -11.46 16.78
CA PHE A 325 -7.31 -11.49 16.37
C PHE A 325 -8.27 -10.99 17.46
N ASP A 326 -7.92 -11.12 18.73
CA ASP A 326 -8.66 -10.51 19.84
C ASP A 326 -8.63 -8.98 19.74
N ILE A 327 -7.45 -8.39 19.47
CA ILE A 327 -7.32 -6.95 19.23
C ILE A 327 -8.15 -6.54 18.01
N ALA A 328 -8.09 -7.28 16.90
CA ALA A 328 -8.89 -6.99 15.72
C ALA A 328 -10.40 -7.01 16.00
N SER A 329 -10.86 -8.00 16.77
CA SER A 329 -12.27 -8.15 17.13
C SER A 329 -12.74 -7.03 18.06
N ASN A 330 -11.94 -6.68 19.07
CA ASN A 330 -12.27 -5.59 20.01
C ASN A 330 -12.27 -4.24 19.29
N LEU A 331 -11.32 -4.01 18.38
CA LEU A 331 -11.19 -2.76 17.64
C LEU A 331 -12.46 -2.40 16.84
N VAL A 332 -13.15 -3.41 16.29
CA VAL A 332 -14.34 -3.21 15.45
C VAL A 332 -15.63 -3.13 16.27
N ASN A 333 -15.67 -3.82 17.41
CA ASN A 333 -16.87 -3.92 18.24
C ASN A 333 -16.96 -2.86 19.35
N GLU A 334 -15.86 -2.21 19.72
CA GLU A 334 -15.85 -1.19 20.77
C GLU A 334 -16.48 0.15 20.29
N PRO A 335 -17.51 0.66 20.98
CA PRO A 335 -18.21 1.89 20.58
C PRO A 335 -17.30 3.12 20.45
N VAL A 336 -16.28 3.23 21.31
CA VAL A 336 -15.29 4.33 21.29
C VAL A 336 -14.50 4.33 19.98
N ASN A 337 -14.18 3.16 19.44
CA ASN A 337 -13.41 3.04 18.20
C ASN A 337 -14.29 3.31 16.97
N GLN A 338 -15.59 3.02 17.04
CA GLN A 338 -16.56 3.35 15.99
C GLN A 338 -16.70 4.87 15.79
N GLN A 339 -16.62 5.67 16.86
CA GLN A 339 -16.64 7.13 16.78
C GLN A 339 -15.40 7.73 16.10
N SER A 340 -14.30 6.98 16.06
CA SER A 340 -13.05 7.37 15.40
C SER A 340 -12.87 6.76 14.00
N ALA A 341 -13.87 6.01 13.53
CA ALA A 341 -13.78 5.26 12.30
C ALA A 341 -13.84 6.20 11.08
N THR A 342 -12.96 5.96 10.10
CA THR A 342 -13.05 6.64 8.80
C THR A 342 -13.59 5.65 7.77
N LEU A 343 -14.69 5.97 7.09
CA LEU A 343 -15.26 5.12 6.04
C LEU A 343 -14.91 5.62 4.64
N ASN A 344 -14.73 4.67 3.73
CA ASN A 344 -14.41 4.91 2.34
C ASN A 344 -15.08 3.84 1.48
N GLN A 345 -15.80 4.22 0.43
CA GLN A 345 -16.51 3.27 -0.40
C GLN A 345 -15.90 3.16 -1.80
N GLN A 346 -15.79 1.92 -2.30
CA GLN A 346 -15.48 1.63 -3.68
C GLN A 346 -16.48 0.60 -4.23
N GLY A 347 -17.44 1.08 -5.03
CA GLY A 347 -18.50 0.23 -5.58
C GLY A 347 -19.37 -0.35 -4.48
N ASN A 348 -19.46 -1.69 -4.43
CA ASN A 348 -20.24 -2.43 -3.43
C ASN A 348 -19.44 -2.81 -2.17
N ILE A 349 -18.26 -2.22 -1.96
CA ILE A 349 -17.42 -2.47 -0.80
C ILE A 349 -17.15 -1.14 -0.08
N SER A 350 -17.45 -1.11 1.21
CA SER A 350 -16.99 -0.09 2.16
C SER A 350 -15.70 -0.56 2.83
N MET A 351 -14.80 0.38 3.10
CA MET A 351 -13.56 0.20 3.83
C MET A 351 -13.64 1.10 5.05
N VAL A 352 -13.63 0.50 6.23
CA VAL A 352 -13.71 1.20 7.51
C VAL A 352 -12.36 1.09 8.20
N VAL A 353 -11.78 2.23 8.54
CA VAL A 353 -10.51 2.34 9.26
C VAL A 353 -10.80 2.67 10.71
N PHE A 354 -10.50 1.75 11.62
CA PHE A 354 -10.65 1.91 13.06
C PHE A 354 -9.32 2.27 13.68
N THR A 355 -9.33 3.16 14.68
CA THR A 355 -8.15 3.50 15.48
C THR A 355 -8.52 3.43 16.95
N ASN A 356 -7.78 2.66 17.74
CA ASN A 356 -7.91 2.65 19.19
C ASN A 356 -6.86 3.60 19.78
N PRO A 357 -7.27 4.74 20.36
CA PRO A 357 -6.35 5.74 20.89
C PRO A 357 -5.61 5.30 22.15
N ILE A 358 -6.07 4.24 22.83
CA ILE A 358 -5.54 3.80 24.13
C ILE A 358 -4.32 2.90 23.93
N ASN A 359 -4.37 2.02 22.94
CA ASN A 359 -3.32 1.02 22.70
C ASN A 359 -2.65 1.15 21.33
N GLY A 360 -2.89 2.25 20.61
CA GLY A 360 -2.31 2.53 19.29
C GLY A 360 -2.75 1.57 18.18
N ALA A 361 -3.74 0.71 18.41
CA ALA A 361 -4.17 -0.26 17.42
C ALA A 361 -4.90 0.41 16.25
N LYS A 362 -4.53 0.04 15.03
CA LYS A 362 -5.17 0.53 13.81
C LYS A 362 -5.50 -0.60 12.88
N GLY A 363 -6.76 -0.66 12.47
CA GLY A 363 -7.30 -1.76 11.69
C GLY A 363 -8.11 -1.24 10.52
N VAL A 364 -8.12 -2.02 9.44
CA VAL A 364 -8.91 -1.73 8.25
C VAL A 364 -9.80 -2.94 7.98
N VAL A 365 -11.10 -2.71 7.85
CA VAL A 365 -12.11 -3.73 7.57
C VAL A 365 -12.79 -3.39 6.26
N TYR A 366 -12.96 -4.38 5.39
CA TYR A 366 -13.85 -4.27 4.25
C TYR A 366 -15.21 -4.84 4.59
N GLU A 367 -16.26 -4.08 4.31
CA GLU A 367 -17.65 -4.47 4.43
C GLU A 367 -18.30 -4.50 3.06
N LYS A 368 -18.96 -5.60 2.70
CA LYS A 368 -19.76 -5.67 1.50
C LYS A 368 -21.13 -5.03 1.75
N LEU A 369 -21.48 -4.03 0.96
CA LEU A 369 -22.75 -3.32 1.10
C LEU A 369 -23.99 -4.17 0.81
N ALA A 370 -23.84 -5.21 -0.02
CA ALA A 370 -24.96 -6.05 -0.43
C ALA A 370 -25.49 -6.94 0.70
N ASP A 371 -24.62 -7.38 1.60
CA ASP A 371 -24.93 -8.39 2.62
C ASP A 371 -24.37 -8.08 4.02
N GLY A 372 -23.67 -6.93 4.18
CA GLY A 372 -23.03 -6.53 5.43
C GLY A 372 -21.83 -7.38 5.81
N THR A 373 -21.35 -8.29 4.95
CA THR A 373 -20.25 -9.20 5.31
C THR A 373 -18.96 -8.41 5.48
N GLN A 374 -18.35 -8.55 6.65
CA GLN A 374 -17.08 -7.92 6.98
C GLN A 374 -15.89 -8.87 6.81
N SER A 375 -14.76 -8.31 6.41
CA SER A 375 -13.48 -8.99 6.33
C SER A 375 -12.36 -8.07 6.75
N LEU A 376 -11.44 -8.58 7.57
CA LEU A 376 -10.25 -7.85 7.99
C LEU A 376 -9.31 -7.70 6.80
N ALA A 377 -8.85 -6.48 6.55
CA ALA A 377 -7.86 -6.15 5.53
C ALA A 377 -6.46 -6.07 6.11
N THR A 378 -6.31 -5.46 7.30
CA THR A 378 -5.05 -5.41 8.06
C THR A 378 -5.32 -4.94 9.49
N LEU A 379 -4.42 -5.30 10.42
CA LEU A 379 -4.29 -4.70 11.75
C LEU A 379 -2.79 -4.43 12.00
N PHE A 380 -2.46 -3.28 12.57
CA PHE A 380 -1.10 -2.87 12.91
C PHE A 380 -1.08 -1.85 14.07
N PHE A 381 0.09 -1.64 14.66
CA PHE A 381 0.31 -0.62 15.68
C PHE A 381 0.76 0.71 15.04
N ASP A 382 0.12 1.82 15.41
CA ASP A 382 0.45 3.17 14.95
C ASP A 382 1.19 3.92 16.08
N TYR A 383 2.52 4.03 15.99
CA TYR A 383 3.39 4.70 16.97
C TYR A 383 3.13 6.21 17.13
N LYS A 384 2.24 6.80 16.32
CA LYS A 384 1.90 8.23 16.36
C LYS A 384 0.66 8.56 17.18
N VAL A 385 -0.04 7.53 17.64
CA VAL A 385 -1.14 7.61 18.60
C VAL A 385 -0.54 7.49 19.98
#